data_AF-A0AAD4J0X4-F1
#
_entry.id   AF-A0AAD4J0X4-F1
#
_cell.length_a   1.000
_cell.length_b   1.000
_cell.length_c   1.000
_cell.angle_alpha   90.00
_cell.angle_beta   90.00
_cell.angle_gamma   90.00
#
_symmetry.space_group_name_H-M   'P 1'
#
loop_
_entity.id
_entity.type
_entity.pdbx_description
1 polymer ?
#
loop_
_entity_poly.entity_id
_entity_poly.type
_entity_poly.pdbx_seq_one_letter_code
_entity_poly.pdbx_strand_id
1 'polypeptide(L)'
;MGRMARSCIQSLLKLVNSGLGMAGIAMIVYSLWMFRVWLRNDESLQAPVPWFIYTILGLGAALCVITCSGHIAAETANGCCLYIYMAFVFMLFVVEAAVTADVFLNHNWQEDFPTDATGNLDQLKEFVKDNFDICKWVGLTVVAVQ
;
A
#
# COMPACT_ATOMS: atom_id res chain seq x y z
N MET A 1 -20.54 -0.63 -29.99
CA MET A 1 -20.53 -0.57 -28.51
C MET A 1 -19.24 -1.14 -27.90
N GLY A 2 -18.77 -2.34 -28.28
CA GLY A 2 -17.58 -2.96 -27.67
C GLY A 2 -16.27 -2.15 -27.74
N ARG A 3 -16.02 -1.38 -28.79
CA ARG A 3 -14.81 -0.55 -28.92
C ARG A 3 -14.79 0.62 -27.92
N MET A 4 -15.93 1.28 -27.71
CA MET A 4 -16.07 2.35 -26.72
C MET A 4 -15.95 1.83 -25.29
N ALA A 5 -16.56 0.67 -25.00
CA ALA A 5 -16.44 0.02 -23.70
C ALA A 5 -14.98 -0.34 -23.38
N ARG A 6 -14.24 -0.90 -24.35
CA ARG A 6 -12.80 -1.19 -24.20
C ARG A 6 -11.99 0.06 -23.89
N SER A 7 -12.20 1.15 -24.63
CA SER A 7 -11.51 2.42 -24.37
C SER A 7 -11.85 2.98 -22.99
N CYS A 8 -13.12 2.89 -22.57
CA CYS A 8 -13.54 3.33 -21.24
C CYS A 8 -12.84 2.53 -20.13
N ILE A 9 -12.79 1.19 -20.24
CA ILE A 9 -12.11 0.32 -19.28
C ILE A 9 -10.60 0.63 -19.24
N GLN A 10 -9.96 0.83 -20.39
CA GLN A 10 -8.54 1.19 -20.44
C GLN A 10 -8.26 2.54 -19.78
N SER A 11 -9.10 3.54 -20.01
CA SER A 11 -8.98 4.86 -19.37
C SER A 11 -9.18 4.78 -17.87
N LEU A 12 -10.19 4.03 -17.40
CA LEU A 12 -10.43 3.80 -15.97
C LEU A 12 -9.25 3.08 -15.32
N LEU A 13 -8.73 2.04 -15.95
CA LEU A 13 -7.58 1.29 -15.44
C LEU A 13 -6.34 2.19 -15.30
N LYS A 14 -6.08 3.06 -16.29
CA LYS A 14 -4.99 4.05 -16.21
C LYS A 14 -5.23 5.08 -15.11
N LEU A 15 -6.46 5.55 -14.94
CA LEU A 15 -6.83 6.52 -13.91
C LEU A 15 -6.59 5.96 -12.50
N VAL A 16 -7.10 4.76 -12.23
CA VAL A 16 -6.94 4.07 -10.94
C VAL A 16 -5.46 3.79 -10.66
N ASN A 17 -4.72 3.25 -11.63
CA ASN A 17 -3.28 2.99 -11.46
C ASN A 17 -2.49 4.29 -11.27
N SER A 18 -2.86 5.40 -11.92
CA SER A 18 -2.22 6.69 -11.69
C SER A 18 -2.47 7.22 -10.28
N GLY A 19 -3.71 7.10 -9.78
CA GLY A 19 -4.06 7.45 -8.40
C GLY A 19 -3.23 6.66 -7.38
N LEU A 20 -3.20 5.34 -7.54
CA LEU A 20 -2.40 4.44 -6.68
C LEU A 20 -0.89 4.70 -6.82
N GLY A 21 -0.41 5.05 -8.02
CA GLY A 21 0.99 5.36 -8.25
C GLY A 21 1.43 6.63 -7.52
N MET A 22 0.59 7.67 -7.53
CA MET A 22 0.81 8.88 -6.73
C MET A 22 0.84 8.56 -5.23
N ALA A 23 -0.06 7.70 -4.75
CA ALA A 23 -0.06 7.26 -3.35
C ALA A 23 1.23 6.50 -3.01
N GLY A 24 1.68 5.58 -3.87
CA GLY A 24 2.94 4.86 -3.71
C GLY A 24 4.16 5.79 -3.65
N ILE A 25 4.23 6.79 -4.54
CA ILE A 25 5.28 7.82 -4.52
C ILE A 25 5.23 8.62 -3.21
N ALA A 26 4.04 9.04 -2.76
CA ALA A 26 3.87 9.77 -1.51
C ALA A 26 4.36 8.94 -0.31
N MET A 27 4.04 7.64 -0.27
CA MET A 27 4.54 6.72 0.75
C MET A 27 6.06 6.59 0.75
N ILE A 28 6.69 6.49 -0.43
CA ILE A 28 8.15 6.45 -0.56
C ILE A 28 8.76 7.76 -0.04
N VAL A 29 8.27 8.92 -0.49
CA VAL A 29 8.76 10.23 -0.06
C VAL A 29 8.62 10.41 1.44
N TYR A 30 7.46 10.03 2.00
CA TYR A 30 7.22 10.10 3.44
C TYR A 30 8.14 9.16 4.24
N SER A 31 8.36 7.94 3.75
CA SER A 31 9.27 6.99 4.39
C SER A 31 10.71 7.49 4.37
N LEU A 32 11.17 8.06 3.25
CA LEU A 32 12.50 8.67 3.14
C LEU A 32 12.64 9.88 4.06
N TRP A 33 11.57 10.68 4.22
CA TRP A 33 11.55 11.78 5.18
C TRP A 33 11.67 11.26 6.62
N MET A 34 10.90 10.24 7.01
CA MET A 34 11.04 9.63 8.34
C MET A 34 12.41 9.00 8.57
N PHE A 35 12.97 8.34 7.57
CA PHE A 35 14.33 7.80 7.63
C PHE A 35 15.38 8.90 7.86
N ARG A 36 15.23 10.05 7.18
CA ARG A 36 16.08 11.23 7.39
C ARG A 36 15.93 11.83 8.78
N VAL A 37 14.69 11.92 9.29
CA VAL A 37 14.41 12.39 10.65
C VAL A 37 15.05 11.45 11.68
N TRP A 38 14.89 10.14 11.50
CA TRP A 38 15.49 9.12 12.36
C TRP A 38 17.01 9.24 12.43
N LEU A 39 17.68 9.34 11.28
CA LEU A 39 19.15 9.50 11.20
C LEU A 39 19.67 10.78 11.87
N ARG A 40 18.82 11.78 12.10
CA ARG A 40 19.20 13.03 12.76
C ARG A 40 19.13 12.93 14.29
N ASN A 41 18.47 11.91 14.84
CA ASN A 41 18.34 11.72 16.27
C ASN A 41 19.53 10.93 16.83
N ASP A 42 20.01 11.30 18.01
CA ASP A 42 21.14 10.62 18.68
C ASP A 42 20.86 9.14 19.00
N GLU A 43 19.58 8.77 19.16
CA GLU A 43 19.14 7.39 19.39
C GLU A 43 19.40 6.45 18.20
N SER A 44 19.57 6.99 16.99
CA SER A 44 19.92 6.19 15.81
C SER A 44 21.29 5.52 15.89
N LEU A 45 22.16 5.97 16.81
CA LEU A 45 23.46 5.35 17.10
C LEU A 45 23.34 4.08 17.96
N GLN A 46 22.23 3.91 18.67
CA GLN A 46 22.05 2.85 19.66
C GLN A 46 20.97 1.84 19.27
N ALA A 47 20.08 2.19 18.35
CA ALA A 47 18.98 1.34 17.91
C ALA A 47 18.95 1.16 16.38
N PRO A 48 18.54 -0.02 15.87
CA PRO A 48 18.31 -0.21 14.45
C PRO A 48 17.18 0.69 13.96
N VAL A 49 17.16 0.95 12.65
CA VAL A 49 16.09 1.74 12.02
C VAL A 49 14.75 1.03 12.26
N PRO A 50 13.71 1.77 12.70
CA PRO A 50 12.41 1.20 13.00
C PRO A 50 11.83 0.44 11.80
N TRP A 51 11.33 -0.77 12.07
CA TRP A 51 10.84 -1.70 11.05
C TRP A 51 9.71 -1.08 10.21
N PHE A 52 8.83 -0.26 10.82
CA PHE A 52 7.68 0.31 10.14
C PHE A 52 8.10 1.25 8.99
N ILE A 53 9.24 1.95 9.10
CA ILE A 53 9.79 2.80 8.02
C ILE A 53 10.08 1.95 6.77
N TYR A 54 10.71 0.78 6.95
CA TYR A 54 10.97 -0.13 5.85
C TYR A 54 9.69 -0.73 5.27
N THR A 55 8.68 -1.01 6.10
CA THR A 55 7.40 -1.54 5.61
C THR A 55 6.65 -0.52 4.75
N ILE A 56 6.59 0.75 5.16
CA ILE A 56 5.93 1.81 4.36
C ILE A 56 6.72 2.03 3.05
N LEU A 57 8.06 2.01 3.11
CA LEU A 57 8.90 2.13 1.92
C LEU A 57 8.69 0.97 0.95
N GLY A 58 8.69 -0.27 1.46
CA GLY A 58 8.48 -1.49 0.69
C GLY A 58 7.08 -1.53 0.07
N LEU A 59 6.04 -1.16 0.82
CA LEU A 59 4.67 -1.08 0.33
C LEU A 59 4.52 -0.02 -0.75
N GLY A 60 5.12 1.17 -0.56
CA GLY A 60 5.14 2.22 -1.57
C GLY A 60 5.86 1.79 -2.87
N ALA A 61 7.00 1.10 -2.75
CA ALA A 61 7.72 0.56 -3.90
C ALA A 61 6.92 -0.52 -4.64
N ALA A 62 6.27 -1.43 -3.90
CA ALA A 62 5.40 -2.46 -4.48
C ALA A 62 4.23 -1.84 -5.24
N LEU A 63 3.55 -0.83 -4.67
CA LEU A 63 2.48 -0.10 -5.35
C LEU A 63 2.97 0.56 -6.64
N CYS A 64 4.17 1.15 -6.64
CA CYS A 64 4.76 1.71 -7.86
C CYS A 64 5.02 0.65 -8.94
N VAL A 65 5.50 -0.55 -8.56
CA VAL A 65 5.73 -1.65 -9.53
C VAL A 65 4.40 -2.13 -10.12
N ILE A 66 3.40 -2.34 -9.27
CA ILE A 66 2.07 -2.81 -9.68
C ILE A 66 1.42 -1.80 -10.62
N THR A 67 1.45 -0.52 -10.28
CA THR A 67 0.83 0.54 -11.09
C THR A 67 1.57 0.77 -12.41
N CYS A 68 2.90 0.70 -12.43
CA CYS A 68 3.67 0.68 -13.67
C CYS A 68 3.26 -0.49 -14.58
N SER A 69 3.14 -1.71 -14.01
CA SER A 69 2.69 -2.87 -14.78
C SER A 69 1.25 -2.71 -15.29
N GLY A 70 0.36 -2.08 -14.51
CA GLY A 70 -1.02 -1.77 -14.89
C GLY A 70 -1.10 -0.76 -16.04
N HIS A 71 -0.26 0.29 -16.03
CA HIS A 71 -0.15 1.22 -17.15
C HIS A 71 0.33 0.50 -18.42
N ILE A 72 1.36 -0.34 -18.33
CA ILE A 72 1.85 -1.13 -19.46
C ILE A 72 0.75 -2.07 -19.99
N ALA A 73 0.02 -2.75 -19.11
CA ALA A 73 -1.08 -3.64 -19.48
C ALA A 73 -2.22 -2.86 -20.19
N ALA A 74 -2.57 -1.68 -19.68
CA ALA A 74 -3.62 -0.84 -20.24
C ALA A 74 -3.26 -0.29 -21.63
N GLU A 75 -2.01 0.13 -21.83
CA GLU A 75 -1.51 0.68 -23.10
C GLU A 75 -1.29 -0.40 -24.16
N THR A 76 -0.59 -1.48 -23.81
CA THR A 76 -0.24 -2.53 -24.78
C THR A 76 -1.43 -3.38 -25.18
N ALA A 77 -2.44 -3.47 -24.31
CA ALA A 77 -3.57 -4.39 -24.44
C ALA A 77 -3.15 -5.83 -24.77
N ASN A 78 -1.97 -6.23 -24.26
CA ASN A 78 -1.36 -7.54 -24.42
C ASN A 78 -1.81 -8.48 -23.29
N GLY A 79 -2.25 -9.68 -23.63
CA GLY A 79 -2.72 -10.67 -22.66
C GLY A 79 -1.66 -11.06 -21.62
N CYS A 80 -0.39 -11.14 -22.01
CA CYS A 80 0.71 -11.48 -21.09
C CYS A 80 0.94 -10.38 -20.04
N CYS A 81 0.99 -9.11 -20.45
CA CYS A 81 1.13 -7.98 -19.52
C CYS A 81 -0.07 -7.86 -18.58
N LEU A 82 -1.27 -8.09 -19.11
CA LEU A 82 -2.48 -8.13 -18.30
C LEU A 82 -2.44 -9.28 -17.29
N TYR A 83 -1.97 -10.47 -17.67
CA TYR A 83 -1.85 -11.60 -16.74
C TYR A 83 -0.87 -11.30 -15.60
N ILE A 84 0.29 -10.71 -15.88
CA ILE A 84 1.26 -10.31 -14.86
C ILE A 84 0.64 -9.28 -13.90
N TYR A 85 -0.04 -8.27 -14.44
CA TYR A 85 -0.74 -7.28 -13.62
C TYR A 85 -1.81 -7.93 -12.73
N MET A 86 -2.65 -8.80 -13.29
CA MET A 86 -3.68 -9.52 -12.53
C MET A 86 -3.08 -10.43 -11.46
N ALA A 87 -1.93 -11.06 -11.73
CA ALA A 87 -1.23 -11.88 -10.74
C ALA A 87 -0.76 -11.03 -9.54
N PHE A 88 -0.24 -9.83 -9.77
CA PHE A 88 0.11 -8.92 -8.68
C PHE A 88 -1.10 -8.45 -7.88
N VAL A 89 -2.19 -8.05 -8.55
CA VAL A 89 -3.45 -7.65 -7.91
C VAL A 89 -4.02 -8.78 -7.06
N PHE A 90 -3.98 -10.01 -7.57
CA PHE A 90 -4.40 -11.19 -6.83
C PHE A 90 -3.52 -11.47 -5.61
N MET A 91 -2.20 -11.32 -5.72
CA MET A 91 -1.31 -11.45 -4.56
C MET A 91 -1.62 -10.40 -3.49
N LEU A 92 -1.90 -9.15 -3.87
CA LEU A 92 -2.32 -8.11 -2.92
C LEU A 92 -3.62 -8.52 -2.21
N PHE A 93 -4.61 -9.00 -2.95
CA PHE A 93 -5.88 -9.46 -2.38
C PHE A 93 -5.67 -10.60 -1.37
N VAL A 94 -4.79 -11.56 -1.68
CA VAL A 94 -4.43 -12.65 -0.76
C VAL A 94 -3.76 -12.13 0.50
N VAL A 95 -2.82 -11.17 0.37
CA VAL A 95 -2.15 -10.55 1.52
C VAL A 95 -3.16 -9.79 2.39
N GLU A 96 -4.04 -9.00 1.79
CA GLU A 96 -5.10 -8.27 2.51
C GLU A 96 -6.05 -9.22 3.24
N ALA A 97 -6.47 -10.30 2.59
CA ALA A 97 -7.32 -11.32 3.21
C ALA A 97 -6.60 -12.03 4.35
N ALA A 98 -5.31 -12.36 4.19
CA ALA A 98 -4.51 -12.99 5.23
C ALA A 98 -4.35 -12.08 6.45
N VAL A 99 -3.98 -10.80 6.25
CA VAL A 99 -3.86 -9.82 7.33
C VAL A 99 -5.22 -9.58 8.01
N THR A 100 -6.30 -9.47 7.25
CA THR A 100 -7.65 -9.30 7.81
C THR A 100 -8.08 -10.51 8.64
N ALA A 101 -7.80 -11.72 8.16
CA ALA A 101 -8.09 -12.95 8.88
C ALA A 101 -7.26 -13.04 10.18
N ASP A 102 -5.97 -12.67 10.13
CA ASP A 102 -5.10 -12.66 11.30
C ASP A 102 -5.60 -11.68 12.36
N VAL A 103 -5.90 -10.43 11.98
CA VAL A 103 -6.46 -9.41 12.89
C VAL A 103 -7.79 -9.86 13.51
N PHE A 104 -8.62 -10.60 12.77
CA PHE A 104 -9.94 -11.04 13.25
C PHE A 104 -9.88 -12.29 14.12
N LEU A 105 -8.97 -13.22 13.85
CA LEU A 105 -8.88 -14.52 14.51
C LEU A 105 -7.87 -14.54 15.66
N ASN A 106 -6.80 -13.74 15.59
CA ASN A 106 -5.76 -13.65 16.60
C ASN A 106 -6.07 -12.49 17.57
N HIS A 107 -6.50 -12.80 18.79
CA HIS A 107 -6.80 -11.76 19.80
C HIS A 107 -5.58 -10.92 20.18
N ASN A 108 -4.37 -11.47 19.98
CA ASN A 108 -3.11 -10.86 20.36
C ASN A 108 -2.28 -10.40 19.15
N TRP A 109 -2.88 -10.21 17.96
CA TRP A 109 -2.18 -9.80 16.73
C TRP A 109 -1.29 -8.55 16.90
N GLN A 110 -1.62 -7.68 17.86
CA GLN A 110 -0.84 -6.49 18.15
C GLN A 110 0.53 -6.78 18.80
N GLU A 111 0.65 -7.92 19.50
CA GLU A 111 1.89 -8.36 20.15
C GLU A 111 2.93 -8.86 19.14
N ASP A 112 2.51 -9.17 17.91
CA ASP A 112 3.40 -9.62 16.83
C ASP A 112 4.27 -8.49 16.25
N PHE A 113 3.90 -7.23 16.50
CA PHE A 113 4.71 -6.10 16.05
C PHE A 113 5.96 -5.92 16.92
N PRO A 114 7.14 -5.73 16.31
CA PRO A 114 8.32 -5.32 17.05
C PRO A 114 8.08 -3.96 17.72
N THR A 115 8.70 -3.75 18.87
CA THR A 115 8.65 -2.47 19.59
C THR A 115 9.11 -1.33 18.69
N ASP A 116 8.30 -0.28 18.61
CA ASP A 116 8.66 0.96 17.91
C ASP A 116 9.31 1.95 18.88
N ALA A 117 10.59 2.25 18.67
CA ALA A 117 11.32 3.23 19.48
C ALA A 117 10.93 4.70 19.16
N THR A 118 10.27 4.97 18.04
CA THR A 118 9.94 6.35 17.63
C THR A 118 8.64 6.89 18.19
N GLY A 119 7.71 6.01 18.57
CA GLY A 119 6.34 6.37 18.92
C GLY A 119 5.48 6.83 17.73
N ASN A 120 6.01 6.84 16.51
CA ASN A 120 5.26 7.22 15.31
C ASN A 120 4.17 6.19 14.98
N LEU A 121 4.40 4.91 15.28
CA LEU A 121 3.41 3.87 15.11
C LEU A 121 2.19 4.11 16.02
N ASP A 122 2.42 4.58 17.25
CA ASP A 122 1.33 4.86 18.18
C ASP A 122 0.52 6.09 17.76
N GLN A 123 1.17 7.13 17.23
CA GLN A 123 0.47 8.25 16.58
C GLN A 123 -0.38 7.80 15.40
N LEU A 124 0.12 6.88 14.57
CA LEU A 124 -0.65 6.31 13.46
C LEU A 124 -1.87 5.52 13.95
N LYS A 125 -1.70 4.69 15.00
CA LYS A 125 -2.81 3.94 15.61
C LYS A 125 -3.87 4.90 16.17
N GLU A 126 -3.45 5.97 16.86
CA GLU A 126 -4.35 6.98 17.39
C GLU A 126 -5.12 7.68 16.27
N PHE A 127 -4.45 8.07 15.18
CA PHE A 127 -5.11 8.64 14.01
C PHE A 127 -6.16 7.70 13.40
N VAL A 128 -5.83 6.41 13.24
CA VAL A 128 -6.77 5.42 12.69
C VAL A 128 -7.96 5.22 13.63
N LYS A 129 -7.72 5.22 14.94
CA LYS A 129 -8.77 5.08 15.95
C LYS A 129 -9.72 6.29 15.94
N ASP A 130 -9.19 7.49 15.85
CA ASP A 130 -9.97 8.73 15.81
C ASP A 130 -10.76 8.89 14.51
N ASN A 131 -10.29 8.27 13.42
CA ASN A 131 -10.89 8.37 12.09
C ASN A 131 -11.42 7.01 11.59
N PHE A 132 -11.78 6.11 12.50
CA PHE A 132 -12.07 4.71 12.17
C PHE A 132 -13.11 4.54 11.07
N ASP A 133 -14.22 5.30 11.12
CA ASP A 133 -15.27 5.22 10.10
C ASP A 133 -14.74 5.57 8.71
N ILE A 134 -13.92 6.62 8.61
CA ILE A 134 -13.31 7.05 7.34
C ILE A 134 -12.34 5.96 6.85
N CYS A 135 -11.46 5.47 7.72
CA CYS A 135 -10.51 4.41 7.39
C CYS A 135 -11.22 3.13 6.92
N LYS A 136 -12.34 2.77 7.56
CA LYS A 136 -13.16 1.61 7.15
C LYS A 136 -13.72 1.78 5.75
N TRP A 137 -14.29 2.94 5.42
CA TRP A 137 -14.82 3.21 4.08
C TRP A 137 -13.73 3.27 3.02
N VAL A 138 -12.56 3.81 3.36
CA VAL A 138 -11.38 3.78 2.48
C VAL A 138 -10.97 2.34 2.21
N GLY A 139 -10.81 1.50 3.23
CA GLY A 139 -10.46 0.09 3.08
C GLY A 139 -11.47 -0.69 2.22
N LEU A 140 -12.76 -0.50 2.47
CA LEU A 140 -13.81 -1.14 1.66
C LEU A 140 -13.77 -0.69 0.19
N THR A 141 -13.49 0.59 -0.05
CA THR A 141 -13.36 1.14 -1.41
C THR A 141 -12.15 0.57 -2.13
N VAL A 142 -11.01 0.42 -1.45
CA VAL A 142 -9.79 -0.18 -2.03
C VAL A 142 -10.08 -1.61 -2.47
N VAL A 143 -10.63 -2.45 -1.58
CA VAL A 143 -10.97 -3.85 -1.91
C VAL A 143 -12.00 -3.95 -3.04
N ALA A 144 -12.95 -3.00 -3.14
CA ALA A 144 -13.94 -3.00 -4.21
C ALA A 144 -13.37 -2.57 -5.58
N VAL A 145 -12.31 -1.76 -5.58
CA VAL A 145 -11.63 -1.29 -6.80
C VAL A 145 -10.62 -2.33 -7.32
N GLN A 146 -10.05 -3.12 -6.42
CA GLN A 146 -9.05 -4.16 -6.68
C GLN A 146 -9.66 -5.38 -7.37
#